data_AF-A0A511DNB3-F1
#
_entry.id   AF-A0A511DNB3-F1
#
_cell.length_a   1.000
_cell.length_b   1.000
_cell.length_c   1.000
_cell.angle_alpha   90.00
_cell.angle_beta   90.00
_cell.angle_gamma   90.00
#
_symmetry.space_group_name_H-M   'P 1'
#
loop_
_entity.id
_entity.type
_entity.pdbx_description
1 polymer ?
#
loop_
_entity_poly.entity_id
_entity_poly.type
_entity_poly.pdbx_seq_one_letter_code
_entity_poly.pdbx_strand_id
1 'polypeptide(L)'
;MTPGTAGRHAVAVSGAGPPTSGTYKTRPPAAGDRGVMENDSTPVRFPTKVVVLLRDDLEGWQALNVTAFLSGAVTAAVPELVGEPYADADGTGYLPMLGQPILVMQGSKEVLTAARERANARGLPLAVFTKDLFATGNDADNRAAVAAVAAADLDLVGLAVHGPRNGVDKVCKGARMHP
;
A
#
# COMPACT_ATOMS: atom_id res chain seq x y z
N MET A 1 -50.40 -24.66 21.45
CA MET A 1 -50.32 -25.72 22.48
C MET A 1 -50.06 -27.01 21.73
N THR A 2 -49.00 -27.79 21.94
CA THR A 2 -48.13 -28.06 23.10
C THR A 2 -46.66 -28.23 22.60
N PRO A 3 -45.65 -28.35 23.48
CA PRO A 3 -44.31 -27.78 23.32
C PRO A 3 -43.18 -28.84 23.32
N GLY A 4 -41.93 -28.37 23.31
CA GLY A 4 -40.74 -29.14 23.68
C GLY A 4 -39.59 -28.91 22.70
N THR A 5 -38.33 -28.70 23.07
CA THR A 5 -37.66 -28.81 24.37
C THR A 5 -36.34 -28.03 24.25
N ALA A 6 -36.01 -27.27 25.31
CA ALA A 6 -34.70 -26.66 25.48
C ALA A 6 -33.70 -27.68 26.04
N GLY A 7 -32.44 -27.55 25.62
CA GLY A 7 -31.29 -28.03 26.40
C GLY A 7 -30.16 -28.59 25.54
N ARG A 8 -29.04 -27.88 25.47
CA ARG A 8 -27.90 -28.08 26.37
C ARG A 8 -26.70 -27.24 25.90
N HIS A 9 -26.07 -26.60 26.87
CA HIS A 9 -24.76 -25.95 26.77
C HIS A 9 -23.66 -26.97 26.46
N ALA A 10 -22.65 -26.53 25.70
CA ALA A 10 -21.28 -27.01 25.82
C ALA A 10 -20.29 -25.88 25.48
N VAL A 11 -19.16 -25.94 26.15
CA VAL A 11 -18.16 -24.90 26.44
C VAL A 11 -17.22 -24.64 25.25
N ALA A 12 -16.63 -23.44 25.27
CA ALA A 12 -15.64 -22.92 24.33
C ALA A 12 -14.38 -23.80 24.19
N VAL A 13 -13.80 -23.79 22.98
CA VAL A 13 -12.38 -24.05 22.76
C VAL A 13 -11.78 -22.79 22.13
N SER A 14 -10.82 -22.22 22.85
CA SER A 14 -9.98 -21.11 22.46
C SER A 14 -8.89 -21.60 21.50
N GLY A 15 -8.51 -20.78 20.51
CA GLY A 15 -7.22 -20.86 19.83
C GLY A 15 -7.28 -21.02 18.32
N ALA A 16 -7.18 -19.92 17.59
CA ALA A 16 -6.49 -19.87 16.30
C ALA A 16 -6.05 -18.42 16.05
N GLY A 17 -4.75 -18.22 15.84
CA GLY A 17 -4.11 -16.91 15.69
C GLY A 17 -4.59 -16.10 14.47
N PRO A 18 -4.14 -14.84 14.34
CA PRO A 18 -4.56 -13.98 13.25
C PRO A 18 -4.10 -14.56 11.90
N PRO A 19 -4.90 -14.44 10.82
CA PRO A 19 -4.50 -14.93 9.52
C PRO A 19 -3.29 -14.13 9.03
N THR A 20 -2.16 -14.82 8.87
CA THR A 20 -0.98 -14.28 8.19
C THR A 20 -1.33 -14.07 6.72
N SER A 21 -1.35 -12.79 6.33
CA SER A 21 -1.45 -12.29 4.96
C SER A 21 -0.74 -13.19 3.94
N GLY A 22 -1.51 -13.89 3.11
CA GLY A 22 -1.00 -14.61 1.94
C GLY A 22 -0.41 -13.61 0.95
N THR A 23 0.90 -13.72 0.70
CA THR A 23 1.63 -12.85 -0.21
C THR A 23 1.49 -13.29 -1.66
N TYR A 24 1.20 -12.28 -2.50
CA TYR A 24 1.46 -12.14 -3.92
C TYR A 24 2.34 -13.21 -4.59
N LYS A 25 1.73 -13.87 -5.61
CA LYS A 25 2.27 -14.83 -6.58
C LYS A 25 2.66 -16.23 -6.05
N THR A 26 1.67 -17.02 -5.64
CA THR A 26 1.78 -18.49 -5.68
C THR A 26 0.85 -19.05 -6.76
N ARG A 27 1.43 -19.51 -7.87
CA ARG A 27 0.73 -20.38 -8.83
C ARG A 27 0.96 -21.84 -8.40
N PRO A 28 -0.04 -22.73 -8.41
CA PRO A 28 0.21 -24.16 -8.22
C PRO A 28 0.95 -24.70 -9.45
N PRO A 29 2.02 -25.51 -9.29
CA PRO A 29 2.66 -26.13 -10.45
C PRO A 29 1.71 -27.14 -11.11
N ALA A 30 1.70 -27.15 -12.44
CA ALA A 30 1.03 -28.20 -13.21
C ALA A 30 1.76 -29.53 -12.96
N ALA A 31 1.00 -30.60 -12.76
CA ALA A 31 1.55 -31.93 -12.58
C ALA A 31 2.29 -32.39 -13.84
N GLY A 32 3.61 -32.56 -13.76
CA GLY A 32 4.39 -33.07 -14.89
C GLY A 32 5.90 -33.08 -14.64
N ASP A 33 6.39 -34.27 -14.28
CA ASP A 33 7.76 -34.78 -14.32
C ASP A 33 8.84 -34.28 -13.34
N ARG A 34 9.52 -35.25 -12.74
CA ARG A 34 10.43 -35.12 -11.57
C ARG A 34 11.84 -34.71 -11.99
N GLY A 35 12.06 -33.41 -12.11
CA GLY A 35 13.40 -32.81 -11.96
C GLY A 35 13.52 -32.21 -10.57
N VAL A 36 14.62 -32.47 -9.86
CA VAL A 36 14.94 -31.81 -8.59
C VAL A 36 15.17 -30.32 -8.87
N MET A 37 14.10 -29.54 -8.88
CA MET A 37 14.19 -28.09 -8.79
C MET A 37 14.20 -27.75 -7.31
N GLU A 38 15.35 -27.27 -6.85
CA GLU A 38 15.50 -26.63 -5.56
C GLU A 38 14.59 -25.40 -5.56
N ASN A 39 13.35 -25.59 -5.07
CA ASN A 39 12.41 -24.50 -4.85
C ASN A 39 13.00 -23.66 -3.72
N ASP A 40 13.76 -22.62 -4.09
CA ASP A 40 14.10 -21.52 -3.20
C ASP A 40 12.84 -20.67 -2.97
N SER A 41 11.83 -21.30 -2.35
CA SER A 41 10.58 -20.67 -1.93
C SER A 41 10.78 -19.91 -0.62
N THR A 42 11.95 -19.31 -0.42
CA THR A 42 12.16 -18.36 0.67
C THR A 42 11.39 -17.09 0.31
N PRO A 43 10.42 -16.63 1.13
CA PRO A 43 9.70 -15.41 0.84
C PRO A 43 10.70 -14.26 0.73
N VAL A 44 10.81 -13.66 -0.46
CA VAL A 44 11.68 -12.50 -0.71
C VAL A 44 11.28 -11.40 0.27
N ARG A 45 12.14 -11.15 1.26
CA ARG A 45 11.89 -10.14 2.30
C ARG A 45 12.67 -8.89 1.98
N PHE A 46 11.98 -7.88 1.48
CA PHE A 46 12.58 -6.58 1.23
C PHE A 46 12.94 -5.88 2.55
N PRO A 47 14.16 -5.33 2.70
CA PRO A 47 14.59 -4.60 3.89
C PRO A 47 13.83 -3.27 4.04
N THR A 48 13.33 -2.73 2.94
CA THR A 48 12.46 -1.55 2.89
C THR A 48 11.04 -1.93 2.51
N LYS A 49 10.13 -0.95 2.53
CA LYS A 49 8.73 -1.10 2.15
C LYS A 49 8.24 0.21 1.54
N VAL A 50 7.34 0.10 0.56
CA VAL A 50 6.59 1.23 0.01
C VAL A 50 5.13 1.11 0.44
N VAL A 51 4.55 2.20 0.96
CA VAL A 51 3.13 2.30 1.26
C VAL A 51 2.55 3.53 0.59
N VAL A 52 1.41 3.35 -0.08
CA VAL A 52 0.47 4.42 -0.43
C VAL A 52 -0.67 4.36 0.59
N LEU A 53 -0.97 5.48 1.23
CA LEU A 53 -2.08 5.62 2.18
C LEU A 53 -3.09 6.60 1.61
N LEU A 54 -4.33 6.15 1.43
CA LEU A 54 -5.45 6.91 0.86
C LEU A 54 -6.46 7.29 1.94
N ARG A 55 -7.17 8.38 1.72
CA ARG A 55 -8.35 8.70 2.53
C ARG A 55 -9.50 7.76 2.15
N ASP A 56 -10.25 7.31 3.14
CA ASP A 56 -11.25 6.25 2.97
C ASP A 56 -12.62 6.71 2.47
N ASP A 57 -12.78 7.99 2.16
CA ASP A 57 -13.97 8.60 1.55
C ASP A 57 -13.80 8.90 0.05
N LEU A 58 -12.71 8.45 -0.57
CA LEU A 58 -12.45 8.67 -1.99
C LEU A 58 -13.32 7.80 -2.89
N GLU A 59 -13.79 8.38 -3.98
CA GLU A 59 -14.37 7.63 -5.08
C GLU A 59 -13.32 6.69 -5.69
N GLY A 60 -13.75 5.55 -6.25
CA GLY A 60 -12.83 4.54 -6.78
C GLY A 60 -11.86 5.10 -7.83
N TRP A 61 -12.33 5.99 -8.71
CA TRP A 61 -11.47 6.64 -9.71
C TRP A 61 -10.47 7.63 -9.09
N GLN A 62 -10.85 8.31 -8.00
CA GLN A 62 -9.96 9.23 -7.27
C GLN A 62 -8.84 8.44 -6.59
N ALA A 63 -9.18 7.34 -5.92
CA ALA A 63 -8.21 6.45 -5.29
C ALA A 63 -7.17 5.91 -6.29
N LEU A 64 -7.61 5.51 -7.49
CA LEU A 64 -6.74 5.07 -8.58
C LEU A 64 -5.83 6.20 -9.07
N ASN A 65 -6.38 7.40 -9.29
CA ASN A 65 -5.60 8.55 -9.75
C ASN A 65 -4.53 8.98 -8.73
N VAL A 66 -4.92 9.11 -7.45
CA VAL A 66 -4.00 9.46 -6.36
C VAL A 66 -2.89 8.41 -6.22
N THR A 67 -3.24 7.12 -6.28
CA THR A 67 -2.25 6.03 -6.24
C THR A 67 -1.25 6.12 -7.39
N ALA A 68 -1.71 6.43 -8.61
CA ALA A 68 -0.85 6.54 -9.78
C ALA A 68 0.18 7.67 -9.64
N PHE A 69 -0.26 8.87 -9.24
CA PHE A 69 0.64 10.01 -9.01
C PHE A 69 1.66 9.72 -7.90
N LEU A 70 1.20 9.15 -6.79
CA LEU A 70 2.06 8.86 -5.65
C LEU A 70 3.07 7.74 -5.95
N SER A 71 2.68 6.74 -6.74
CA SER A 71 3.60 5.69 -7.20
C SER A 71 4.70 6.27 -8.08
N GLY A 72 4.35 7.18 -9.00
CA GLY A 72 5.31 7.91 -9.81
C GLY A 72 6.30 8.72 -8.95
N ALA A 73 5.80 9.42 -7.92
CA ALA A 73 6.66 10.16 -7.00
C ALA A 73 7.67 9.27 -6.27
N VAL A 74 7.27 8.06 -5.84
CA VAL A 74 8.21 7.09 -5.24
C VAL A 74 9.29 6.68 -6.23
N THR A 75 8.94 6.33 -7.47
CA THR A 75 9.93 5.92 -8.48
C THR A 75 10.90 7.04 -8.85
N ALA A 76 10.43 8.30 -8.83
CA ALA A 76 11.28 9.46 -9.10
C ALA A 76 12.23 9.75 -7.93
N ALA A 77 11.78 9.56 -6.68
CA ALA A 77 12.58 9.81 -5.49
C ALA A 77 13.60 8.70 -5.19
N VAL A 78 13.28 7.45 -5.57
CA VAL A 78 14.05 6.26 -5.22
C VAL A 78 14.19 5.37 -6.47
N PRO A 79 14.93 5.84 -7.51
CA PRO A 79 15.02 5.16 -8.80
C PRO A 79 15.61 3.75 -8.70
N GLU A 80 16.40 3.44 -7.66
CA GLU A 80 16.96 2.12 -7.40
C GLU A 80 15.90 1.05 -7.08
N LEU A 81 14.64 1.43 -6.82
CA LEU A 81 13.54 0.48 -6.66
C LEU A 81 13.00 -0.02 -7.99
N VAL A 82 13.29 0.66 -9.09
CA VAL A 82 12.85 0.28 -10.43
C VAL A 82 13.75 -0.85 -10.91
N GLY A 83 13.15 -1.96 -11.36
CA GLY A 83 13.87 -3.11 -11.89
C GLY A 83 14.28 -2.94 -13.35
N GLU A 84 14.47 -4.09 -14.02
CA GLU A 84 14.85 -4.13 -15.43
C GLU A 84 13.63 -4.03 -16.37
N PRO A 85 13.82 -3.58 -17.63
CA PRO A 85 12.79 -3.63 -18.66
C PRO A 85 12.21 -5.03 -18.80
N TYR A 86 10.90 -5.10 -19.00
CA TYR A 86 10.21 -6.36 -19.22
C TYR A 86 10.29 -6.69 -20.70
N ALA A 87 10.22 -7.98 -21.05
CA ALA A 87 10.08 -8.43 -22.42
C ALA A 87 9.03 -9.54 -22.50
N ASP A 88 8.25 -9.56 -23.58
CA ASP A 88 7.43 -10.74 -23.89
C ASP A 88 8.28 -11.86 -24.50
N ALA A 89 7.66 -13.01 -24.77
CA ALA A 89 8.34 -14.16 -25.36
C ALA A 89 8.82 -13.92 -26.80
N ASP A 90 8.29 -12.90 -27.49
CA ASP A 90 8.64 -12.53 -28.85
C ASP A 90 9.78 -11.49 -28.90
N GLY A 91 10.22 -11.01 -27.73
CA GLY A 91 11.28 -10.02 -27.58
C GLY A 91 10.81 -8.57 -27.63
N THR A 92 9.51 -8.30 -27.60
CA THR A 92 8.98 -6.93 -27.47
C THR A 92 9.30 -6.38 -26.09
N GLY A 93 10.03 -5.27 -26.03
CA GLY A 93 10.38 -4.60 -24.78
C GLY A 93 9.24 -3.75 -24.20
N TYR A 94 9.13 -3.74 -22.88
CA TYR A 94 8.23 -2.89 -22.09
C TYR A 94 9.00 -2.14 -21.01
N LEU A 95 8.37 -1.11 -20.45
CA LEU A 95 8.97 -0.31 -19.38
C LEU A 95 9.29 -1.15 -18.14
N PRO A 96 10.38 -0.81 -17.42
CA PRO A 96 10.63 -1.38 -16.11
C PRO A 96 9.57 -0.93 -15.11
N MET A 97 9.35 -1.75 -14.08
CA MET A 97 8.44 -1.46 -12.98
C MET A 97 9.15 -1.62 -11.64
N LEU A 98 8.51 -1.20 -10.54
CA LEU A 98 9.03 -1.41 -9.20
C LEU A 98 9.33 -2.90 -8.94
N GLY A 99 10.55 -3.18 -8.48
CA GLY A 99 11.01 -4.51 -8.11
C GLY A 99 10.48 -4.99 -6.74
N GLN A 100 9.83 -4.11 -5.97
CA GLN A 100 9.15 -4.45 -4.72
C GLN A 100 7.67 -4.01 -4.74
N PRO A 101 6.78 -4.70 -4.00
CA PRO A 101 5.37 -4.33 -3.94
C PRO A 101 5.12 -2.95 -3.30
N ILE A 102 4.12 -2.23 -3.83
CA ILE A 102 3.46 -1.13 -3.12
C ILE A 102 2.29 -1.71 -2.33
N LEU A 103 2.22 -1.42 -1.03
CA LEU A 103 1.02 -1.71 -0.24
C LEU A 103 0.09 -0.50 -0.28
N VAL A 104 -1.16 -0.73 -0.68
CA VAL A 104 -2.18 0.32 -0.71
C VAL A 104 -3.05 0.20 0.54
N MET A 105 -2.99 1.22 1.39
CA MET A 105 -3.71 1.32 2.65
C MET A 105 -4.72 2.45 2.60
N GLN A 106 -5.68 2.42 3.50
CA GLN A 106 -6.63 3.51 3.70
C GLN A 106 -6.84 3.85 5.18
N GLY A 107 -7.28 5.09 5.44
CA GLY A 107 -7.65 5.57 6.76
C GLY A 107 -8.39 6.91 6.70
N SER A 108 -8.87 7.38 7.86
CA SER A 108 -9.54 8.67 7.94
C SER A 108 -8.57 9.84 7.73
N LYS A 109 -9.10 11.05 7.55
CA LYS A 109 -8.31 12.29 7.47
C LYS A 109 -7.30 12.42 8.62
N GLU A 110 -7.72 12.11 9.84
CA GLU A 110 -6.87 12.19 11.04
C GLU A 110 -5.72 11.19 10.99
N VAL A 111 -5.94 10.00 10.42
CA VAL A 111 -4.89 9.00 10.21
C VAL A 111 -3.85 9.52 9.22
N LEU A 112 -4.28 10.16 8.12
CA LEU A 112 -3.37 10.73 7.13
C LEU A 112 -2.55 11.89 7.72
N THR A 113 -3.18 12.81 8.45
CA THR A 113 -2.49 13.92 9.13
C THR A 113 -1.44 13.39 10.09
N ALA A 114 -1.81 12.44 10.95
CA ALA A 114 -0.88 11.84 11.91
C ALA A 114 0.25 11.05 11.21
N ALA A 115 -0.03 10.38 10.08
CA ALA A 115 0.99 9.70 9.30
C ALA A 115 2.00 10.70 8.71
N ARG A 116 1.52 11.82 8.12
CA ARG A 116 2.37 12.89 7.59
C ARG A 116 3.25 13.52 8.67
N GLU A 117 2.72 13.75 9.87
CA GLU A 117 3.50 14.23 11.02
C GLU A 117 4.57 13.24 11.46
N ARG A 118 4.21 11.95 11.61
CA ARG A 118 5.17 10.90 12.01
C ARG A 118 6.26 10.69 10.97
N ALA A 119 5.95 10.78 9.68
CA ALA A 119 6.93 10.64 8.61
C ALA A 119 7.95 11.78 8.67
N ASN A 120 7.47 13.03 8.77
CA ASN A 120 8.33 14.20 8.92
C ASN A 120 9.18 14.17 10.19
N ALA A 121 8.59 13.84 11.34
CA ALA A 121 9.31 13.72 12.61
C ALA A 121 10.40 12.63 12.60
N ARG A 122 10.31 11.66 11.68
CA ARG A 122 11.30 10.60 11.48
C ARG A 122 12.29 10.89 10.36
N GLY A 123 12.15 12.03 9.67
CA GLY A 123 12.95 12.34 8.48
C GLY A 123 12.73 11.36 7.32
N LEU A 124 11.57 10.71 7.25
CA LEU A 124 11.24 9.83 6.12
C LEU A 124 10.69 10.69 4.97
N PRO A 125 11.27 10.60 3.77
CA PRO A 125 10.70 11.23 2.59
C PRO A 125 9.27 10.77 2.36
N LEU A 126 8.37 11.71 2.04
CA LEU A 126 7.00 11.40 1.66
C LEU A 126 6.54 12.22 0.47
N ALA A 127 5.68 11.64 -0.35
CA ALA A 127 4.86 12.35 -1.32
C ALA A 127 3.48 12.61 -0.73
N VAL A 128 2.84 13.72 -1.09
CA VAL A 128 1.51 14.11 -0.62
C VAL A 128 0.60 14.44 -1.79
N PHE A 129 -0.69 14.17 -1.61
CA PHE A 129 -1.75 14.58 -2.51
C PHE A 129 -2.86 15.21 -1.66
N THR A 130 -3.16 16.49 -1.89
CA THR A 130 -4.26 17.19 -1.22
C THR A 130 -5.48 17.27 -2.12
N LYS A 131 -6.66 17.47 -1.54
CA LYS A 131 -7.93 17.54 -2.27
C LYS A 131 -7.93 18.59 -3.38
N ASP A 132 -7.24 19.71 -3.18
CA ASP A 132 -7.19 20.83 -4.13
C ASP A 132 -6.56 20.44 -5.48
N LEU A 133 -5.68 19.42 -5.49
CA LEU A 133 -5.03 18.95 -6.71
C LEU A 133 -6.00 18.32 -7.72
N PHE A 134 -7.23 17.97 -7.32
CA PHE A 134 -8.24 17.52 -8.26
C PHE A 134 -8.81 18.66 -9.12
N ALA A 135 -8.64 19.91 -8.69
CA ALA A 135 -9.17 21.09 -9.39
C ALA A 135 -8.13 21.81 -10.27
N THR A 136 -6.88 21.36 -10.23
CA THR A 136 -5.75 21.95 -10.95
C THR A 136 -5.43 21.14 -12.21
N GLY A 137 -4.79 21.79 -13.20
CA GLY A 137 -4.51 21.17 -14.51
C GLY A 137 -3.04 20.90 -14.79
N ASN A 138 -2.12 21.38 -13.96
CA ASN A 138 -0.68 21.23 -14.18
C ASN A 138 0.10 21.21 -12.85
N ASP A 139 1.34 20.75 -12.94
CA ASP A 139 2.24 20.59 -11.80
C ASP A 139 2.57 21.92 -11.08
N ALA A 140 2.72 23.03 -11.81
CA ALA A 140 3.02 24.32 -11.20
C ALA A 140 1.88 24.79 -10.28
N ASP A 141 0.64 24.66 -10.75
CA ASP A 141 -0.56 24.99 -9.97
C ASP A 141 -0.74 24.01 -8.80
N ASN A 142 -0.45 22.72 -8.99
CA ASN A 142 -0.47 21.73 -7.90
C ASN A 142 0.46 22.15 -6.76
N ARG A 143 1.71 22.51 -7.08
CA ARG A 143 2.68 22.93 -6.07
C ARG A 143 2.29 24.25 -5.41
N ALA A 144 1.78 25.20 -6.17
CA ALA A 144 1.29 26.47 -5.63
C ALA A 144 0.12 26.27 -4.66
N ALA A 145 -0.83 25.39 -4.99
CA ALA A 145 -1.95 25.05 -4.13
C ALA A 145 -1.49 24.45 -2.79
N VAL A 146 -0.55 23.49 -2.81
CA VAL A 146 0.02 22.91 -1.57
C VAL A 146 0.79 23.96 -0.78
N ALA A 147 1.60 24.79 -1.44
CA ALA A 147 2.43 25.81 -0.79
C ALA A 147 1.61 26.92 -0.11
N ALA A 148 0.37 27.16 -0.56
CA ALA A 148 -0.53 28.15 0.00
C ALA A 148 -1.16 27.73 1.34
N VAL A 149 -1.08 26.45 1.71
CA VAL A 149 -1.76 25.90 2.88
C VAL A 149 -0.75 25.52 3.97
N ALA A 150 -0.99 25.97 5.20
CA ALA A 150 -0.15 25.60 6.32
C ALA A 150 -0.21 24.09 6.55
N ALA A 151 0.89 23.51 7.01
CA ALA A 151 1.04 22.06 7.02
C ALA A 151 0.02 21.33 7.92
N ALA A 152 -0.52 22.00 8.94
CA ALA A 152 -1.59 21.50 9.81
C ALA A 152 -2.98 21.52 9.15
N ASP A 153 -3.15 22.38 8.14
CA ASP A 153 -4.43 22.62 7.46
C ASP A 153 -4.55 21.87 6.12
N LEU A 154 -3.51 21.14 5.70
CA LEU A 154 -3.53 20.35 4.47
C LEU A 154 -4.70 19.35 4.46
N ASP A 155 -5.60 19.46 3.48
CA ASP A 155 -6.65 18.47 3.27
C ASP A 155 -6.12 17.27 2.49
N LEU A 156 -5.33 16.43 3.18
CA LEU A 156 -4.71 15.25 2.60
C LEU A 156 -5.78 14.24 2.14
N VAL A 157 -5.65 13.79 0.90
CA VAL A 157 -6.42 12.68 0.32
C VAL A 157 -5.55 11.46 0.04
N GLY A 158 -4.23 11.64 -0.04
CA GLY A 158 -3.29 10.54 -0.06
C GLY A 158 -1.86 10.96 0.28
N LEU A 159 -1.05 9.99 0.67
CA LEU A 159 0.40 10.13 0.82
C LEU A 159 1.11 8.84 0.47
N ALA A 160 2.38 8.92 0.08
CA ALA A 160 3.23 7.75 -0.07
C ALA A 160 4.52 7.91 0.72
N VAL A 161 4.98 6.81 1.30
CA VAL A 161 6.20 6.74 2.10
C VAL A 161 6.99 5.49 1.72
N HIS A 162 8.30 5.66 1.60
CA HIS A 162 9.26 4.58 1.46
C HIS A 162 10.30 4.67 2.58
N GLY A 163 10.76 3.51 3.05
CA GLY A 163 11.85 3.46 4.03
C GLY A 163 11.95 2.13 4.75
N PRO A 164 12.71 2.07 5.88
CA PRO A 164 12.81 0.88 6.71
C PRO A 164 11.44 0.44 7.21
N ARG A 165 11.16 -0.87 7.16
CA ARG A 165 9.83 -1.44 7.47
C ARG A 165 9.25 -0.92 8.80
N ASN A 166 10.05 -0.98 9.86
CA ASN A 166 9.62 -0.53 11.20
C ASN A 166 9.29 0.97 11.24
N GLY A 167 9.95 1.79 10.42
CA GLY A 167 9.64 3.21 10.29
C GLY A 167 8.31 3.42 9.58
N VAL A 168 8.14 2.77 8.43
CA VAL A 168 6.92 2.83 7.61
C VAL A 168 5.70 2.30 8.38
N ASP A 169 5.83 1.18 9.10
CA ASP A 169 4.72 0.61 9.88
C ASP A 169 4.29 1.54 11.03
N LYS A 170 5.24 2.26 11.65
CA LYS A 170 4.92 3.29 12.66
C LYS A 170 4.23 4.52 12.06
N VAL A 171 4.63 4.93 10.85
CA VAL A 171 3.97 6.01 10.11
C VAL A 171 2.51 5.64 9.84
N CYS A 172 2.27 4.44 9.32
CA CYS A 172 0.96 3.95 8.90
C CYS A 172 0.07 3.44 10.06
N LYS A 173 0.46 3.67 11.32
CA LYS A 173 -0.33 3.24 12.48
C LYS A 173 -1.74 3.86 12.45
N GLY A 174 -2.75 3.00 12.49
CA GLY A 174 -4.18 3.37 12.42
C GLY A 174 -4.81 3.15 11.06
N ALA A 175 -4.00 2.92 10.00
CA ALA A 175 -4.50 2.57 8.68
C ALA A 175 -4.83 1.08 8.58
N ARG A 176 -5.69 0.75 7.62
CA ARG A 176 -6.06 -0.63 7.25
C ARG A 176 -5.73 -0.89 5.78
N MET A 177 -5.76 -2.15 5.36
CA MET A 177 -5.58 -2.48 3.95
C MET A 177 -6.75 -1.98 3.12
N HIS A 178 -6.45 -1.47 1.93
CA HIS A 178 -7.50 -1.09 0.98
C HIS A 178 -8.24 -2.35 0.51
N PRO A 179 -9.59 -2.32 0.43
CA PRO A 179 -10.39 -3.44 -0.05
C PRO A 179 -10.13 -3.77 -1.51
#